data_AF-A0A925K721-F1
#
_entry.id   AF-A0A925K721-F1
#
_cell.length_a   1.000
_cell.length_b   1.000
_cell.length_c   1.000
_cell.angle_alpha   90.00
_cell.angle_beta   90.00
_cell.angle_gamma   90.00
#
_symmetry.space_group_name_H-M   'P 1'
#
loop_
_entity.id
_entity.type
_entity.pdbx_description
1 polymer ?
#
loop_
_entity_poly.entity_id
_entity_poly.type
_entity_poly.pdbx_seq_one_letter_code
_entity_poly.pdbx_strand_id
1 'polypeptide(L)' 'MNYTELQVTTNFSFLRGASHPEELAEQAAILGYTEIAITDRNS' A
#
# COMPACT_ATOMS: atom_id res chain seq x y z
N MET A 1 -19.33 -7.14 -3.92
CA MET A 1 -18.65 -6.19 -3.02
C MET A 1 -17.20 -6.17 -3.45
N ASN A 2 -16.65 -4.99 -3.76
CA ASN A 2 -15.24 -4.84 -4.08
C ASN A 2 -14.49 -4.57 -2.78
N TYR A 3 -13.36 -5.23 -2.58
CA TYR A 3 -12.48 -5.00 -1.44
C TYR A 3 -11.47 -3.89 -1.79
N THR A 4 -11.20 -3.02 -0.81
CA THR A 4 -10.22 -1.94 -0.91
C THR A 4 -9.38 -1.96 0.37
N GLU A 5 -8.07 -2.07 0.24
CA GLU A 5 -7.15 -1.98 1.38
C GLU A 5 -6.87 -0.51 1.71
N LEU A 6 -7.20 -0.09 2.93
CA LEU A 6 -7.08 1.30 3.36
C LEU A 6 -5.89 1.54 4.30
N GLN A 7 -5.14 0.50 4.67
CA GLN A 7 -4.03 0.60 5.61
C GLN A 7 -2.76 -0.09 5.09
N VAL A 8 -2.20 0.42 3.99
CA VAL A 8 -0.93 -0.06 3.44
C VAL A 8 0.25 0.75 3.99
N THR A 9 1.34 0.06 4.35
CA THR A 9 2.61 0.67 4.80
C THR A 9 3.71 0.47 3.76
N THR A 10 4.44 1.53 3.44
CA THR A 10 5.56 1.51 2.48
C THR A 10 6.91 1.66 3.17
N ASN A 11 7.99 1.56 2.40
CA ASN A 11 9.35 1.86 2.84
C ASN A 11 9.57 3.30 3.34
N PHE A 12 8.64 4.23 3.13
CA PHE A 12 8.69 5.54 3.78
C PHE A 12 8.43 5.46 5.29
N SER A 13 7.81 4.39 5.78
CA SER A 13 7.73 4.10 7.21
C SER A 13 9.02 3.43 7.69
N PHE A 14 9.92 4.24 8.27
CA PHE A 14 11.25 3.77 8.71
C PHE A 14 11.17 2.54 9.62
N LEU A 15 11.94 1.50 9.27
CA LEU A 15 12.02 0.20 9.93
C LEU A 15 10.67 -0.52 10.12
N ARG A 16 9.66 -0.19 9.30
CA ARG A 16 8.31 -0.78 9.38
C ARG A 16 7.80 -1.30 8.04
N GLY A 17 8.03 -0.57 6.95
CA GLY A 17 7.72 -1.04 5.61
C GLY A 17 8.98 -1.29 4.79
N ALA A 18 8.87 -2.17 3.80
CA ALA A 18 9.98 -2.58 2.94
C ALA A 18 9.70 -2.30 1.46
N SER A 19 8.46 -2.47 1.01
CA SER A 19 8.07 -2.27 -0.39
C SER A 19 7.93 -0.79 -0.75
N HIS A 20 8.27 -0.47 -1.99
CA HIS A 20 7.99 0.84 -2.57
C HIS A 20 6.48 1.01 -2.84
N PRO A 21 5.95 2.25 -2.80
CA PRO A 21 4.54 2.49 -3.12
C PRO A 21 4.15 2.04 -4.53
N GLU A 22 5.04 2.15 -5.52
CA GLU A 22 4.77 1.73 -6.89
C GLU A 22 4.58 0.20 -6.99
N GLU A 23 5.41 -0.58 -6.31
CA GLU A 23 5.31 -2.04 -6.24
C GLU A 23 3.98 -2.49 -5.61
N LEU A 24 3.54 -1.77 -4.58
CA LEU A 24 2.28 -2.03 -3.90
C LEU A 24 1.07 -1.67 -4.77
N ALA A 25 1.15 -0.58 -5.54
CA ALA A 25 0.11 -0.19 -6.49
C ALA A 25 -0.01 -1.19 -7.65
N GLU A 26 1.11 -1.67 -8.21
CA GLU A 26 1.12 -2.72 -9.23
C GLU A 26 0.49 -4.01 -8.71
N GLN A 27 0.85 -4.43 -7.51
CA GLN A 27 0.29 -5.64 -6.91
C GLN A 27 -1.21 -5.52 -6.62
N ALA A 28 -1.66 -4.34 -6.17
CA ALA A 28 -3.09 -4.08 -5.99
C ALA A 28 -3.87 -4.19 -7.31
N ALA A 29 -3.32 -3.68 -8.41
CA ALA A 29 -3.91 -3.82 -9.73
C ALA A 29 -3.99 -5.30 -10.18
N ILE A 30 -2.93 -6.09 -9.94
CA ILE A 30 -2.91 -7.54 -10.21
C ILE A 30 -4.00 -8.27 -9.42
N LEU A 31 -4.23 -7.88 -8.16
CA LEU A 31 -5.26 -8.45 -7.29
C LEU A 31 -6.68 -7.97 -7.62
N GLY A 32 -6.84 -7.08 -8.61
CA GLY A 32 -8.13 -6.55 -9.03
C GLY A 32 -8.71 -5.49 -8.09
N TYR A 33 -7.86 -4.86 -7.26
CA TYR A 33 -8.30 -3.74 -6.43
C TYR A 33 -8.51 -2.51 -7.31
N THR A 34 -9.55 -1.75 -7.00
CA THR A 34 -9.86 -0.49 -7.68
C THR A 34 -9.17 0.69 -7.01
N GLU A 35 -8.90 0.57 -5.72
CA GLU A 35 -8.34 1.61 -4.88
C GLU A 35 -7.44 0.96 -3.82
N ILE A 36 -6.42 1.70 -3.36
CA ILE A 36 -5.64 1.41 -2.15
C ILE A 36 -5.29 2.71 -1.45
N ALA A 37 -5.13 2.69 -0.13
CA ALA A 37 -4.61 3.83 0.62
C ALA A 37 -3.27 3.49 1.30
N ILE A 38 -2.33 4.42 1.14
CA ILE A 38 -1.02 4.38 1.78
C ILE A 38 -1.10 5.20 3.06
N THR A 39 -0.79 4.59 4.20
CA THR A 39 -0.89 5.19 5.54
C THR A 39 0.45 5.08 6.27
N ASP A 40 1.47 5.74 5.72
CA ASP A 40 2.81 5.71 6.31
C ASP A 40 2.90 6.48 7.63
N ARG A 41 3.79 5.98 8.50
CA ARG A 41 4.08 6.61 9.78
C ARG A 41 5.17 7.66 9.60
N ASN A 42 4.80 8.91 9.80
CA ASN A 42 5.71 10.06 9.84
C ASN A 42 5.92 10.53 11.30
N SER A 43 7.01 10.10 11.93
CA SER A 43 7.42 10.56 13.27
C SER A 43 8.91 10.43 13.47
#